data_AF-A0AA88JES5-F1
#
_entry.id   AF-A0AA88JES5-F1
#
_cell.length_a   1.000
_cell.length_b   1.000
_cell.length_c   1.000
_cell.angle_alpha   90.00
_cell.angle_beta   90.00
_cell.angle_gamma   90.00
#
_symmetry.space_group_name_H-M   'P 1'
#
loop_
_entity.id
_entity.type
_entity.pdbx_description
1 polymer ?
#
loop_
_entity_poly.entity_id
_entity_poly.type
_entity_poly.pdbx_seq_one_letter_code
_entity_poly.pdbx_strand_id
1 'polypeptide(L)'
;MRRKNFKFKPCGFRFEPLWVKHQECSRIVEDSWKTLHLDGSPSRLVSGLTSCVGTLRRWGSRIFGNIPRKVARLQQSVEALHKGPRDCESM
;
A
#
# COMPACT_ATOMS: atom_id res chain seq x y z
N MET A 1 -2.32 29.91 7.73
CA MET A 1 -1.55 28.66 7.97
C MET A 1 -0.77 28.29 6.70
N ARG A 2 0.56 28.45 6.69
CA ARG A 2 1.42 28.10 5.54
C ARG A 2 1.55 26.58 5.45
N ARG A 3 1.07 25.97 4.35
CA ARG A 3 1.41 24.58 4.00
C ARG A 3 2.92 24.53 3.78
N LYS A 4 3.65 23.88 4.69
CA LYS A 4 5.08 23.62 4.51
C LYS A 4 5.23 22.69 3.31
N ASN A 5 5.83 23.17 2.23
CA ASN A 5 6.27 22.35 1.12
C ASN A 5 7.41 21.45 1.62
N PHE A 6 7.05 20.28 2.18
CA PHE A 6 8.01 19.21 2.35
C PHE A 6 8.42 18.76 0.96
N LYS A 7 9.65 19.12 0.54
CA LYS A 7 10.27 18.51 -0.63
C LYS A 7 10.23 17.01 -0.38
N PHE A 8 9.36 16.28 -1.10
CA PHE A 8 9.32 14.84 -1.06
C PHE A 8 10.68 14.37 -1.56
N LYS A 9 11.60 14.07 -0.64
CA LYS A 9 12.73 13.20 -0.93
C LYS A 9 12.10 11.96 -1.59
N PRO A 10 12.63 11.45 -2.72
CA PRO A 10 12.13 10.20 -3.26
C PRO A 10 12.24 9.17 -2.14
N CYS A 11 11.11 8.86 -1.51
CA CYS A 11 11.10 7.86 -0.46
C CYS A 11 11.41 6.59 -1.22
N GLY A 12 12.49 5.92 -0.81
CA GLY A 12 12.81 4.60 -1.31
C GLY A 12 11.61 3.66 -1.13
N PHE A 13 11.74 2.46 -1.65
CA PHE A 13 10.73 1.44 -1.42
C PHE A 13 10.41 1.31 0.07
N ARG A 14 9.12 1.41 0.40
CA ARG A 14 8.61 1.16 1.74
C ARG A 14 7.60 0.03 1.64
N PHE A 15 7.91 -1.07 2.30
CA PHE A 15 6.97 -2.17 2.47
C PHE A 15 5.92 -1.75 3.51
N GLU A 16 4.64 -1.97 3.20
CA GLU A 16 3.56 -1.66 4.15
C GLU A 16 3.15 -2.94 4.90
N PRO A 17 3.04 -2.91 6.24
CA PRO A 17 2.61 -4.07 7.02
C PRO A 17 1.25 -4.63 6.59
N LEU A 18 0.39 -3.79 6.03
CA LEU A 18 -0.92 -4.20 5.51
C LEU A 18 -0.80 -5.19 4.34
N TRP A 19 0.28 -5.12 3.56
CA TRP A 19 0.48 -6.00 2.41
C TRP A 19 0.54 -7.47 2.82
N VAL A 20 1.14 -7.78 3.98
CA VAL A 20 1.24 -9.15 4.52
C VAL A 20 -0.11 -9.79 4.76
N LYS A 21 -1.15 -8.99 5.05
CA LYS A 21 -2.51 -9.50 5.25
C LYS A 21 -3.19 -9.96 3.96
N HIS A 22 -2.64 -9.58 2.80
CA HIS A 22 -3.18 -9.94 1.50
C HIS A 22 -2.44 -11.16 0.95
N GLN A 23 -3.18 -12.21 0.57
CA GLN A 23 -2.61 -13.48 0.12
C GLN A 23 -1.67 -13.35 -1.09
N GLU A 24 -1.97 -12.41 -2.00
CA GLU A 24 -1.10 -12.14 -3.16
C GLU A 24 0.30 -11.62 -2.77
N CYS A 25 0.50 -11.01 -1.61
CA CYS A 25 1.81 -10.52 -1.20
C CYS A 25 2.82 -11.68 -1.10
N SER A 26 2.42 -12.78 -0.46
CA SER A 26 3.28 -13.96 -0.33
C SER A 26 3.59 -14.57 -1.69
N ARG A 27 2.56 -14.68 -2.55
CA ARG A 27 2.72 -15.22 -3.91
C ARG A 27 3.71 -14.42 -4.74
N ILE A 28 3.61 -13.09 -4.73
CA ILE A 28 4.53 -12.22 -5.48
C ILE A 28 5.98 -12.41 -5.02
N VAL A 29 6.21 -12.49 -3.71
CA VAL A 29 7.55 -12.70 -3.15
C VAL A 29 8.08 -14.09 -3.56
N GLU A 30 7.24 -15.12 -3.42
CA GLU A 30 7.59 -16.50 -3.77
C GLU A 30 7.90 -16.66 -5.27
N ASP A 31 7.07 -16.11 -6.15
CA ASP A 31 7.28 -16.14 -7.61
C ASP A 31 8.55 -15.38 -8.00
N SER A 32 8.82 -14.25 -7.35
CA SER A 32 10.05 -13.49 -7.58
C SER A 32 11.30 -14.27 -7.14
N TRP A 33 11.17 -15.12 -6.11
CA TRP A 33 12.27 -15.97 -5.66
C TRP A 33 12.47 -17.20 -6.53
N LYS A 34 11.37 -17.83 -7.00
CA LYS A 34 11.42 -18.98 -7.91
C LYS A 34 12.03 -18.64 -9.27
N THR A 35 11.78 -17.42 -9.75
CA THR A 35 12.32 -16.92 -11.03
C THR A 35 13.77 -16.43 -10.91
N LEU A 36 14.32 -16.34 -9.69
CA LEU A 36 15.67 -15.86 -9.45
C LEU A 36 16.70 -16.97 -9.66
N HIS A 37 17.45 -16.88 -10.75
CA HIS A 37 18.60 -17.75 -10.99
C HIS A 37 19.84 -17.20 -10.27
N LEU A 38 20.23 -17.84 -9.17
CA LEU A 38 21.44 -17.50 -8.42
C LEU A 38 22.64 -18.20 -9.07
N ASP A 39 23.66 -17.42 -9.44
CA ASP A 39 24.95 -17.91 -9.96
C ASP A 39 26.08 -17.72 -8.92
N GLY A 40 25.72 -17.50 -7.65
CA GLY A 40 26.66 -17.13 -6.59
C GLY A 40 27.08 -15.65 -6.60
N SER A 41 26.70 -14.88 -7.62
CA SER A 41 26.98 -13.44 -7.66
C SER A 41 25.99 -12.64 -6.81
N PRO A 42 26.48 -11.71 -5.95
CA PRO A 42 25.62 -10.74 -5.27
C PRO A 42 24.81 -9.88 -6.25
N SER A 43 25.31 -9.66 -7.46
CA SER A 43 24.64 -8.83 -8.47
C SER A 43 23.30 -9.43 -8.93
N ARG A 44 23.21 -10.75 -9.10
CA ARG A 44 21.97 -11.45 -9.43
C ARG A 44 20.95 -11.33 -8.32
N LEU A 45 21.37 -11.53 -7.08
CA LEU A 45 20.51 -11.38 -5.91
C LEU A 45 19.92 -9.96 -5.83
N VAL A 46 20.76 -8.93 -5.99
CA VAL A 46 20.31 -7.53 -5.99
C VAL A 46 19.34 -7.23 -7.13
N SER A 47 19.60 -7.76 -8.33
CA SER A 47 18.72 -7.62 -9.48
C SER A 47 17.34 -8.26 -9.24
N GLY A 48 17.32 -9.48 -8.71
CA GLY A 48 16.10 -10.19 -8.31
C GLY A 48 15.29 -9.43 -7.26
N LEU A 49 15.95 -8.96 -6.21
CA LEU A 49 15.32 -8.14 -5.17
C LEU A 49 14.74 -6.84 -5.74
N THR A 50 15.47 -6.18 -6.64
CA THR A 50 14.99 -4.94 -7.28
C THR A 50 13.75 -5.19 -8.13
N SER A 51 13.71 -6.31 -8.86
CA SER A 51 12.53 -6.73 -9.62
C SER A 51 11.33 -7.02 -8.71
N CYS A 52 11.54 -7.81 -7.66
CA CYS A 52 10.53 -8.14 -6.63
C CYS A 52 9.94 -6.87 -6.01
N VAL A 53 10.80 -5.95 -5.57
CA VAL A 53 10.43 -4.64 -5.02
C VAL A 53 9.60 -3.83 -6.03
N GLY A 54 9.99 -3.81 -7.31
CA GLY A 54 9.23 -3.13 -8.36
C GLY A 54 7.82 -3.71 -8.54
N THR A 55 7.70 -5.04 -8.53
CA THR A 55 6.42 -5.73 -8.64
C THR A 55 5.54 -5.51 -7.42
N LEU A 56 6.07 -5.66 -6.21
CA LEU A 56 5.36 -5.36 -4.97
C LEU A 56 4.88 -3.91 -4.91
N ARG A 57 5.70 -2.95 -5.35
CA ARG A 57 5.32 -1.54 -5.34
C ARG A 57 4.15 -1.25 -6.28
N ARG A 58 4.16 -1.81 -7.49
CA ARG A 58 3.06 -1.68 -8.46
C ARG A 58 1.79 -2.35 -7.94
N TRP A 59 1.92 -3.58 -7.45
CA TRP A 59 0.79 -4.33 -6.90
C TRP A 59 0.18 -3.62 -5.68
N GLY A 60 1.00 -3.21 -4.71
CA GLY A 60 0.54 -2.51 -3.51
C GLY A 60 -0.17 -1.20 -3.83
N SER A 61 0.35 -0.43 -4.79
CA SER A 61 -0.31 0.79 -5.28
C SER A 61 -1.66 0.49 -5.94
N ARG A 62 -1.76 -0.60 -6.72
CA ARG A 62 -3.02 -1.02 -7.37
C ARG A 62 -4.08 -1.46 -6.35
N ILE A 63 -3.71 -2.28 -5.37
CA ILE A 63 -4.66 -2.86 -4.40
C ILE A 63 -5.06 -1.83 -3.34
N PHE A 64 -4.08 -1.19 -2.71
CA PHE A 64 -4.33 -0.33 -1.55
C PHE A 64 -4.52 1.13 -1.95
N GLY A 65 -3.87 1.59 -3.01
CA GLY A 65 -3.95 2.98 -3.46
C GLY A 65 -3.56 3.97 -2.35
N ASN A 66 -4.27 5.10 -2.27
CA ASN A 66 -4.07 6.08 -1.20
C ASN A 66 -4.94 5.74 0.03
N ILE A 67 -4.40 4.92 0.94
CA ILE A 67 -5.10 4.49 2.16
C ILE A 67 -5.56 5.69 3.02
N PRO A 68 -4.71 6.69 3.36
CA PRO A 68 -5.14 7.83 4.17
C PRO A 68 -6.33 8.58 3.56
N ARG A 69 -6.33 8.77 2.23
CA ARG A 69 -7.46 9.39 1.54
C ARG A 69 -8.73 8.54 1.63
N LYS A 70 -8.61 7.21 1.49
CA LYS A 70 -9.74 6.29 1.65
C LYS A 70 -10.32 6.35 3.06
N VAL A 71 -9.47 6.34 4.09
CA VAL A 71 -9.89 6.46 5.49
C VAL A 71 -10.61 7.78 5.75
N ALA A 72 -10.03 8.91 5.32
CA ALA A 72 -10.64 10.22 5.49
C ALA A 72 -12.03 10.32 4.81
N ARG A 73 -12.17 9.77 3.59
CA ARG A 73 -13.45 9.74 2.90
C ARG A 73 -14.49 8.91 3.66
N LEU A 74 -14.11 7.74 4.15
CA LEU A 74 -15.02 6.88 4.92
C LEU A 74 -15.46 7.55 6.22
N GLN A 75 -14.53 8.20 6.94
CA GLN A 75 -14.85 8.96 8.15
C GLN A 75 -15.84 10.10 7.88
N GLN A 76 -15.64 10.85 6.79
CA GLN A 76 -16.57 11.91 6.38
C GLN A 76 -17.96 11.36 6.04
N SER A 77 -18.04 10.23 5.34
CA SER A 77 -19.32 9.59 5.04
C SER A 77 -20.05 9.15 6.31
N VAL A 78 -19.34 8.52 7.25
CA VAL A 78 -19.90 8.13 8.56
C VAL A 78 -20.38 9.34 9.35
N GLU A 79 -19.60 10.41 9.39
CA GLU A 79 -19.97 11.64 10.10
C GLU A 79 -21.20 12.33 9.49
N ALA A 80 -21.29 12.35 8.15
CA ALA A 80 -22.45 12.90 7.46
C ALA A 80 -23.74 12.12 7.79
N LEU A 81 -23.67 10.79 7.86
CA LEU A 81 -24.80 9.94 8.25
C LEU A 81 -25.19 10.17 9.72
N HIS A 82 -24.22 10.24 10.64
CA HIS A 82 -24.52 10.48 12.06
C HIS A 82 -25.12 11.88 12.34
N LYS A 83 -24.83 12.87 11.48
CA LYS A 83 -25.34 14.25 11.58
C LYS A 83 -26.57 14.53 10.73
N GLY A 84 -26.99 13.60 9.87
CA GLY A 84 -28.26 13.67 9.16
C GLY A 84 -29.44 13.68 10.14
N PRO A 85 -30.67 14.00 9.68
CA PRO A 85 -31.86 13.84 10.50
C PRO A 85 -31.85 12.39 11.01
N ARG A 86 -31.63 12.20 12.30
CA ARG A 86 -31.88 10.89 12.90
C ARG A 86 -33.38 10.73 12.82
N ASP A 87 -33.83 9.70 12.13
CA ASP A 87 -35.22 9.28 12.10
C ASP A 87 -35.71 9.30 13.55
N CYS A 88 -36.52 10.29 13.86
CA CYS A 88 -37.23 10.39 15.13
C CYS A 88 -38.41 9.42 15.07
N GLU A 89 -38.14 8.13 14.87
CA GLU A 89 -39.12 7.07 15.01
C GLU A 89 -38.56 5.97 15.91
N SER A 90 -38.92 6.05 17.19
CA SER A 90 -39.84 5.07 17.76
C SER A 90 -40.38 5.62 19.08
N MET A 91 -41.71 5.72 19.12
CA MET A 91 -42.54 5.90 20.32
C MET A 91 -42.36 4.73 21.29
#